data_AF-A0A1E4KZD0-F1
#
_entry.id   AF-A0A1E4KZD0-F1
#
_cell.length_a   1.000
_cell.length_b   1.000
_cell.length_c   1.000
_cell.angle_alpha   90.00
_cell.angle_beta   90.00
_cell.angle_gamma   90.00
#
_symmetry.space_group_name_H-M   'P 1'
#
loop_
_entity.id
_entity.type
_entity.pdbx_description
1 polymer ?
#
loop_
_entity_poly.entity_id
_entity_poly.type
_entity_poly.pdbx_seq_one_letter_code
_entity_poly.pdbx_strand_id
1 'polypeptide(L)'
;MKASVTLALAALVAAGPALADPPGHAPAHGYHKKHHNHDHDRKHHKKAKHYKGKSGVAYVHDYGISSGRCNRDEIGAVIGGVAGAVVGGQVAGHDDRVVGMVVGGVLGAVLGHAVGDSMDERDRACMGHALELGRPGVPVAWRHDGRDYRFTPRGDARDGCRYATLAVNGRTPHDVLACPSGRGEWHFRRS
;
A
#
# COMPACT_ATOMS: atom_id res chain seq x y z
N MET A 1 59.72 2.28 14.97
CA MET A 1 60.43 1.00 14.69
C MET A 1 59.51 0.13 13.84
N LYS A 2 60.08 -0.52 12.83
CA LYS A 2 59.41 -1.31 11.80
C LYS A 2 59.00 -2.69 12.36
N ALA A 3 57.89 -3.24 11.89
CA ALA A 3 57.82 -4.62 11.41
C ALA A 3 56.53 -4.86 10.61
N SER A 4 56.73 -5.38 9.41
CA SER A 4 55.71 -5.81 8.45
C SER A 4 55.48 -7.32 8.55
N VAL A 5 54.61 -7.83 7.66
CA VAL A 5 54.47 -9.22 7.18
C VAL A 5 53.61 -10.10 8.14
N THR A 6 52.54 -10.81 7.73
CA THR A 6 52.37 -11.74 6.60
C THR A 6 50.89 -11.93 6.20
N LEU A 7 50.69 -12.05 4.88
CA LEU A 7 49.53 -12.61 4.19
C LEU A 7 49.29 -14.07 4.59
N ALA A 8 48.04 -14.50 4.75
CA ALA A 8 47.64 -15.91 4.64
C ALA A 8 46.34 -16.02 3.83
N LEU A 9 46.41 -16.83 2.78
CA LEU A 9 45.39 -17.13 1.77
C LEU A 9 44.69 -18.45 2.14
N ALA A 10 43.49 -18.67 1.57
CA ALA A 10 42.73 -19.93 1.43
C ALA A 10 41.76 -20.30 2.57
N ALA A 11 40.55 -20.82 2.35
CA ALA A 11 39.89 -21.35 1.15
C ALA A 11 38.36 -21.17 1.25
N LEU A 12 37.71 -20.84 0.12
CA LEU A 12 36.26 -20.85 -0.03
C LEU A 12 35.77 -22.30 -0.16
N VAL A 13 34.98 -22.77 0.80
CA VAL A 13 34.22 -24.03 0.66
C VAL A 13 32.87 -23.68 0.03
N ALA A 14 32.77 -23.85 -1.28
CA ALA A 14 31.50 -23.78 -2.00
C ALA A 14 30.72 -25.08 -1.77
N ALA A 15 29.70 -25.05 -0.90
CA ALA A 15 28.72 -26.11 -0.81
C ALA A 15 27.70 -25.93 -1.96
N GLY A 16 27.86 -26.72 -3.03
CA GLY A 16 26.84 -26.80 -4.09
C GLY A 16 25.58 -27.51 -3.59
N PRO A 17 24.38 -27.17 -4.12
CA PRO A 17 23.17 -27.89 -3.78
C PRO A 17 23.24 -29.30 -4.40
N ALA A 18 23.16 -30.32 -3.56
CA ALA A 18 22.95 -31.69 -4.00
C ALA A 18 21.53 -31.81 -4.56
N LEU A 19 21.39 -31.69 -5.88
CA LEU A 19 20.20 -32.11 -6.61
C LEU A 19 20.20 -33.65 -6.63
N ALA A 20 19.56 -34.25 -5.63
CA ALA A 20 19.30 -35.67 -5.59
C ALA A 20 17.96 -35.94 -6.29
N ASP A 21 18.00 -36.17 -7.61
CA ASP A 21 16.85 -36.74 -8.32
C ASP A 21 16.75 -38.25 -7.99
N PRO A 22 15.57 -38.74 -7.58
CA PRO A 22 15.39 -40.16 -7.23
C PRO A 22 15.45 -41.07 -8.48
N PRO A 23 16.02 -42.28 -8.37
CA PRO A 23 16.21 -43.20 -9.48
C PRO A 23 14.88 -43.69 -10.09
N GLY A 24 14.85 -43.76 -11.43
CA GLY A 24 13.62 -43.89 -12.24
C GLY A 24 12.86 -45.23 -12.20
N HIS A 25 13.17 -46.15 -11.28
CA HIS A 25 12.53 -47.47 -11.21
C HIS A 25 11.73 -47.72 -9.91
N ALA A 26 11.55 -46.71 -9.06
CA ALA A 26 10.66 -46.78 -7.90
C ALA A 26 9.58 -45.69 -8.01
N PRO A 27 8.45 -45.96 -8.70
CA PRO A 27 7.33 -45.05 -8.72
C PRO A 27 6.79 -44.93 -7.28
N ALA A 28 6.79 -43.73 -6.72
CA ALA A 28 6.06 -43.45 -5.49
C ALA A 28 4.56 -43.54 -5.81
N HIS A 29 3.98 -44.72 -5.63
CA HIS A 29 2.54 -44.97 -5.73
C HIS A 29 1.82 -44.30 -4.56
N GLY A 30 1.68 -42.98 -4.62
CA GLY A 30 0.78 -42.22 -3.77
C GLY A 30 -0.66 -42.56 -4.15
N TYR A 31 -1.44 -43.03 -3.18
CA TYR A 31 -2.85 -43.39 -3.32
C TYR A 31 -3.67 -42.28 -4.01
N HIS A 32 -4.05 -42.50 -5.26
CA HIS A 32 -5.12 -41.74 -5.91
C HIS A 32 -6.46 -42.09 -5.27
N LYS A 33 -6.94 -41.24 -4.36
CA LYS A 33 -8.39 -41.14 -4.08
C LYS A 33 -8.97 -40.07 -4.99
N LYS A 34 -9.64 -40.54 -6.05
CA LYS A 34 -10.54 -39.74 -6.88
C LYS A 34 -11.70 -39.28 -6.01
N HIS A 35 -11.69 -38.03 -5.58
CA HIS A 35 -12.90 -37.37 -5.12
C HIS A 35 -13.54 -36.70 -6.33
N HIS A 36 -14.66 -37.26 -6.76
CA HIS A 36 -15.60 -36.58 -7.64
C HIS A 36 -16.30 -35.50 -6.82
N ASN A 37 -15.69 -34.33 -6.73
CA ASN A 37 -16.42 -33.12 -6.38
C ASN A 37 -16.69 -32.34 -7.65
N HIS A 38 -17.94 -31.93 -7.81
CA HIS A 38 -18.39 -31.08 -8.89
C HIS A 38 -17.75 -29.69 -8.73
N ASP A 39 -16.48 -29.56 -9.11
CA ASP A 39 -15.83 -28.27 -9.26
C ASP A 39 -16.35 -27.64 -10.54
N HIS A 40 -17.26 -26.69 -10.37
CA HIS A 40 -17.52 -25.68 -11.38
C HIS A 40 -16.24 -24.87 -11.58
N ASP A 41 -15.32 -25.40 -12.40
CA ASP A 41 -14.16 -24.72 -12.93
C ASP A 41 -14.63 -23.70 -13.99
N ARG A 42 -15.42 -22.72 -13.54
CA ARG A 42 -15.47 -21.44 -14.21
C ARG A 42 -14.16 -20.78 -13.89
N LYS A 43 -13.20 -20.93 -14.81
CA LYS A 43 -12.12 -19.97 -15.06
C LYS A 43 -12.72 -18.58 -15.19
N HIS A 44 -13.03 -17.97 -14.06
CA HIS A 44 -13.28 -16.55 -13.95
C HIS A 44 -11.92 -15.91 -14.18
N HIS A 45 -11.67 -15.47 -15.41
CA HIS A 45 -10.86 -14.30 -15.64
C HIS A 45 -11.50 -13.17 -14.83
N LYS A 46 -11.21 -13.09 -13.53
CA LYS A 46 -11.59 -11.96 -12.69
C LYS A 46 -10.87 -10.78 -13.31
N LYS A 47 -11.57 -10.00 -14.15
CA LYS A 47 -11.10 -8.68 -14.54
C LYS A 47 -10.73 -7.99 -13.23
N ALA A 48 -9.45 -7.68 -13.06
CA ALA A 48 -9.00 -6.92 -11.90
C ALA A 48 -9.91 -5.70 -11.80
N LYS A 49 -10.65 -5.60 -10.70
CA LYS A 49 -11.55 -4.47 -10.49
C LYS A 49 -10.65 -3.29 -10.18
N HIS A 50 -10.45 -2.42 -11.17
CA HIS A 50 -9.73 -1.19 -10.97
C HIS A 50 -10.69 -0.14 -10.41
N TYR A 51 -10.25 0.56 -9.39
CA TYR A 51 -10.96 1.68 -8.79
C TYR A 51 -10.49 2.97 -9.45
N LYS A 52 -11.41 3.70 -10.08
CA LYS A 52 -11.09 4.96 -10.74
C LYS A 52 -11.09 6.10 -9.71
N GLY A 53 -9.91 6.62 -9.43
CA GLY A 53 -9.71 7.81 -8.61
C GLY A 53 -10.26 9.07 -9.26
N LYS A 54 -10.52 10.08 -8.43
CA LYS A 54 -10.93 11.41 -8.85
C LYS A 54 -9.92 12.07 -9.79
N SER A 55 -8.62 11.80 -9.59
CA SER A 55 -7.54 12.29 -10.47
C SER A 55 -7.43 11.50 -11.79
N GLY A 56 -8.25 10.48 -12.01
CA GLY A 56 -8.21 9.61 -13.18
C GLY A 56 -7.25 8.42 -13.06
N VAL A 57 -6.49 8.33 -11.96
CA VAL A 57 -5.63 7.20 -11.64
C VAL A 57 -6.49 5.94 -11.39
N ALA A 58 -6.03 4.80 -11.91
CA ALA A 58 -6.62 3.50 -11.64
C ALA A 58 -5.90 2.83 -10.47
N TYR A 59 -6.63 2.46 -9.44
CA TYR A 59 -6.10 1.76 -8.27
C TYR A 59 -6.52 0.29 -8.31
N VAL A 60 -5.60 -0.62 -8.03
CA VAL A 60 -5.91 -2.06 -7.96
C VAL A 60 -6.69 -2.40 -6.68
N HIS A 61 -6.44 -1.65 -5.61
CA HIS A 61 -7.04 -1.85 -4.29
C HIS A 61 -7.71 -0.57 -3.81
N ASP A 62 -8.87 -0.72 -3.17
CA ASP A 62 -9.59 0.36 -2.49
C ASP A 62 -9.24 0.45 -1.01
N TYR A 63 -8.53 -0.54 -0.45
CA TYR A 63 -8.11 -0.55 0.97
C TYR A 63 -9.24 -0.30 1.98
N GLY A 64 -10.50 -0.57 1.60
CA GLY A 64 -11.69 -0.36 2.42
C GLY A 64 -12.30 1.05 2.37
N ILE A 65 -11.75 1.95 1.56
CA ILE A 65 -12.14 3.37 1.51
C ILE A 65 -13.61 3.55 1.13
N SER A 66 -14.09 2.77 0.17
CA SER A 66 -15.51 2.75 -0.23
C SER A 66 -16.47 2.39 0.92
N SER A 67 -15.97 1.70 1.94
CA SER A 67 -16.71 1.34 3.16
C SER A 67 -16.51 2.31 4.33
N GLY A 68 -15.78 3.42 4.13
CA GLY A 68 -15.49 4.41 5.17
C GLY A 68 -14.37 3.99 6.13
N ARG A 69 -13.51 3.07 5.72
CA ARG A 69 -12.40 2.53 6.52
C ARG A 69 -11.11 2.62 5.73
N CYS A 70 -9.97 2.60 6.38
CA CYS A 70 -8.69 2.43 5.70
C CYS A 70 -7.90 1.28 6.32
N ASN A 71 -7.53 0.31 5.48
CA ASN A 71 -6.71 -0.83 5.84
C ASN A 71 -5.22 -0.47 5.72
N ARG A 72 -4.64 0.01 6.81
CA ARG A 72 -3.23 0.44 6.87
C ARG A 72 -2.24 -0.70 6.63
N ASP A 73 -2.59 -1.92 7.02
CA ASP A 73 -1.70 -3.07 6.87
C ASP A 73 -1.58 -3.47 5.39
N GLU A 74 -2.71 -3.50 4.67
CA GLU A 74 -2.72 -3.75 3.23
C GLU A 74 -2.02 -2.63 2.44
N ILE A 75 -2.28 -1.37 2.81
CA ILE A 75 -1.54 -0.23 2.24
C ILE A 75 -0.04 -0.37 2.53
N GLY A 76 0.34 -0.69 3.76
CA GLY A 76 1.73 -0.86 4.17
C GLY A 76 2.41 -2.01 3.44
N ALA A 77 1.69 -3.09 3.16
CA ALA A 77 2.18 -4.20 2.34
C ALA A 77 2.42 -3.79 0.89
N VAL A 78 1.61 -2.90 0.32
CA VAL A 78 1.84 -2.39 -1.05
C VAL A 78 3.00 -1.38 -1.07
N ILE A 79 3.02 -0.42 -0.13
CA ILE A 79 4.10 0.57 0.00
C ILE A 79 5.44 -0.13 0.26
N GLY A 80 5.48 -1.11 1.17
CA GLY A 80 6.69 -1.85 1.53
C GLY A 80 7.00 -3.03 0.59
N GLY A 81 5.99 -3.58 -0.10
CA GLY A 81 6.10 -4.79 -0.92
C GLY A 81 6.81 -4.59 -2.25
N VAL A 82 6.95 -3.33 -2.70
CA VAL A 82 7.90 -2.99 -3.79
C VAL A 82 9.33 -3.42 -3.42
N ALA A 83 9.66 -3.58 -2.12
CA ALA A 83 10.97 -4.07 -1.69
C ALA A 83 11.07 -5.60 -1.51
N GLY A 84 9.96 -6.37 -1.54
CA GLY A 84 9.94 -7.77 -1.08
C GLY A 84 9.50 -8.85 -2.07
N ALA A 85 8.89 -8.49 -3.21
CA ALA A 85 8.38 -9.48 -4.16
C ALA A 85 8.77 -9.12 -5.61
N VAL A 86 10.04 -9.36 -5.95
CA VAL A 86 10.42 -9.66 -7.34
C VAL A 86 10.60 -11.17 -7.46
N VAL A 87 9.50 -11.91 -7.34
CA VAL A 87 9.46 -13.32 -7.76
C VAL A 87 8.22 -13.50 -8.62
N GLY A 88 8.46 -13.61 -9.93
CA GLY A 88 7.58 -14.30 -10.86
C GLY A 88 6.49 -13.47 -11.55
N GLY A 89 6.86 -12.83 -12.66
CA GLY A 89 5.97 -12.67 -13.83
C GLY A 89 4.91 -11.58 -13.75
N GLN A 90 4.94 -10.68 -14.73
CA GLN A 90 3.99 -9.58 -14.95
C GLN A 90 4.18 -8.39 -14.01
N VAL A 91 5.25 -7.65 -14.29
CA VAL A 91 5.29 -6.21 -14.12
C VAL A 91 4.11 -5.64 -14.93
N ALA A 92 2.98 -5.53 -14.26
CA ALA A 92 1.83 -4.75 -14.70
C ALA A 92 2.31 -3.33 -15.00
N GLY A 93 1.67 -2.67 -15.97
CA GLY A 93 2.14 -1.43 -16.59
C GLY A 93 2.44 -0.35 -15.55
N HIS A 94 3.24 0.63 -15.94
CA HIS A 94 3.67 1.73 -15.06
C HIS A 94 2.51 2.50 -14.38
N ASP A 95 1.26 2.30 -14.80
CA ASP A 95 0.06 2.91 -14.23
C ASP A 95 -0.59 2.10 -13.10
N ASP A 96 -0.22 0.83 -12.88
CA ASP A 96 -0.88 -0.08 -11.94
C ASP A 96 -0.31 -0.01 -10.50
N ARG A 97 0.70 0.83 -10.26
CA ARG A 97 1.45 0.92 -9.00
C ARG A 97 1.35 2.26 -8.28
N VAL A 98 0.38 3.07 -8.64
CA VAL A 98 0.18 4.36 -7.96
C VAL A 98 -0.62 4.11 -6.68
N VAL A 99 -0.08 4.54 -5.55
CA VAL A 99 -0.81 4.63 -4.27
C VAL A 99 -1.18 6.09 -4.06
N GLY A 100 -2.45 6.36 -3.79
CA GLY A 100 -2.91 7.72 -3.53
C GLY A 100 -2.32 8.21 -2.22
N MET A 101 -1.62 9.35 -2.22
CA MET A 101 -0.85 9.78 -1.05
C MET A 101 -0.83 11.29 -0.84
N VAL A 102 -0.86 11.71 0.42
CA VAL A 102 -0.57 13.09 0.81
C VAL A 102 0.93 13.24 1.01
N VAL A 103 1.63 13.89 0.09
CA VAL A 103 3.10 13.97 0.07
C VAL A 103 3.68 15.18 0.81
N GLY A 104 2.83 16.11 1.26
CA GLY A 104 3.30 17.25 2.06
C GLY A 104 2.26 18.33 2.31
N GLY A 105 2.75 19.53 2.59
CA GLY A 105 1.95 20.71 2.87
C GLY A 105 1.80 20.99 4.37
N VAL A 106 0.71 21.68 4.73
CA VAL A 106 0.52 22.21 6.10
C VAL A 106 -0.08 21.19 7.08
N LEU A 107 -0.03 19.89 6.80
CA LEU A 107 -0.66 18.84 7.62
C LEU A 107 -0.21 18.90 9.10
N GLY A 108 1.10 19.04 9.35
CA GLY A 108 1.63 19.18 10.72
C GLY A 108 1.19 20.48 11.41
N ALA A 109 1.04 21.57 10.66
CA ALA A 109 0.53 22.84 11.20
C ALA A 109 -0.98 22.78 11.50
N VAL A 110 -1.73 21.93 10.81
CA VAL A 110 -3.17 21.73 11.02
C VAL A 110 -3.44 20.91 12.27
N LEU A 111 -2.68 19.83 12.49
CA LEU A 111 -2.91 18.88 13.60
C LEU A 111 -2.06 19.16 14.84
N GLY A 112 -1.05 20.02 14.70
CA GLY A 112 0.01 20.21 15.69
C GLY A 112 1.15 19.21 15.55
N HIS A 113 2.33 19.63 16.01
CA HIS A 113 3.60 18.91 15.84
C HIS A 113 3.54 17.47 16.37
N ALA A 114 3.01 17.24 17.58
CA ALA A 114 2.97 15.92 18.19
C ALA A 114 2.13 14.89 17.42
N VAL A 115 1.05 15.33 16.75
CA VAL A 115 0.24 14.44 15.91
C VAL A 115 0.90 14.26 14.55
N GLY A 116 1.38 15.35 13.95
CA GLY A 116 2.07 15.32 12.66
C GLY A 116 3.30 14.41 12.66
N ASP A 117 4.09 14.42 13.73
CA ASP A 117 5.30 13.60 13.86
C ASP A 117 5.00 12.11 14.01
N SER A 118 3.85 11.76 14.58
CA SER A 118 3.41 10.37 14.72
C SER A 118 2.82 9.79 13.42
N MET A 119 2.54 10.62 12.41
CA MET A 119 1.95 10.16 11.16
C MET A 119 3.00 9.56 10.22
N ASP A 120 2.73 8.36 9.73
CA ASP A 120 3.57 7.64 8.78
C ASP A 120 3.03 7.68 7.33
N GLU A 121 3.74 7.03 6.41
CA GLU A 121 3.34 6.90 5.01
C GLU A 121 1.96 6.25 4.85
N ARG A 122 1.57 5.35 5.75
CA ARG A 122 0.28 4.64 5.67
C ARG A 122 -0.85 5.57 6.02
N ASP A 123 -0.68 6.45 7.00
CA ASP A 123 -1.66 7.50 7.33
C ASP A 123 -1.84 8.48 6.17
N ARG A 124 -0.73 8.90 5.55
CA ARG A 124 -0.75 9.77 4.37
C ARG A 124 -1.43 9.12 3.17
N ALA A 125 -1.22 7.81 3.00
CA ALA A 125 -1.87 7.04 1.94
C ALA A 125 -3.37 6.84 2.21
N CYS A 126 -3.78 6.62 3.47
CA CYS A 126 -5.21 6.61 3.83
C CYS A 126 -5.91 7.92 3.43
N MET A 127 -5.30 9.07 3.71
CA MET A 127 -5.84 10.37 3.31
C MET A 127 -5.88 10.54 1.79
N GLY A 128 -4.80 10.18 1.09
CA GLY A 128 -4.72 10.28 -0.37
C GLY A 128 -5.77 9.40 -1.05
N HIS A 129 -5.88 8.14 -0.64
CA HIS A 129 -6.92 7.25 -1.14
C HIS A 129 -8.34 7.72 -0.77
N ALA A 130 -8.55 8.31 0.41
CA ALA A 130 -9.84 8.90 0.75
C ALA A 130 -10.21 10.08 -0.16
N LEU A 131 -9.24 10.89 -0.60
CA LEU A 131 -9.48 11.93 -1.61
C LEU A 131 -9.80 11.32 -2.98
N GLU A 132 -9.15 10.23 -3.33
CA GLU A 132 -9.31 9.61 -4.65
C GLU A 132 -10.61 8.81 -4.79
N LEU A 133 -10.93 8.00 -3.79
CA LEU A 133 -11.97 6.96 -3.83
C LEU A 133 -13.13 7.24 -2.86
N GLY A 134 -12.90 8.08 -1.86
CA GLY A 134 -13.87 8.35 -0.82
C GLY A 134 -15.09 9.14 -1.30
N ARG A 135 -16.25 8.78 -0.77
CA ARG A 135 -17.51 9.48 -1.04
C ARG A 135 -17.54 10.82 -0.27
N PRO A 136 -17.90 11.95 -0.92
CA PRO A 136 -18.03 13.23 -0.22
C PRO A 136 -18.96 13.14 0.99
N GLY A 137 -18.50 13.65 2.14
CA GLY A 137 -19.22 13.65 3.41
C GLY A 137 -19.18 12.32 4.18
N VAL A 138 -18.63 11.25 3.61
CA VAL A 138 -18.49 9.97 4.30
C VAL A 138 -17.09 9.90 4.94
N PRO A 139 -16.99 9.78 6.28
CA PRO A 139 -15.70 9.68 6.93
C PRO A 139 -15.00 8.36 6.60
N VAL A 140 -13.71 8.45 6.32
CA VAL A 140 -12.77 7.33 6.24
C VAL A 140 -12.00 7.27 7.56
N ALA A 141 -12.10 6.15 8.27
CA ALA A 141 -11.50 5.99 9.59
C ALA A 141 -10.41 4.92 9.65
N TRP A 142 -9.37 5.17 10.44
CA TRP A 142 -8.33 4.21 10.78
C TRP A 142 -7.75 4.47 12.16
N ARG A 143 -6.92 3.53 12.63
CA ARG A 143 -6.20 3.62 13.90
C ARG A 143 -4.70 3.53 13.68
N HIS A 144 -3.95 4.35 14.40
CA HIS A 144 -2.49 4.29 14.44
C HIS A 144 -1.98 4.85 15.76
N ASP A 145 -1.03 4.16 16.40
CA ASP A 145 -0.34 4.63 17.60
C ASP A 145 -1.30 5.16 18.69
N GLY A 146 -2.31 4.35 19.03
CA GLY A 146 -3.34 4.70 20.03
C GLY A 146 -4.29 5.84 19.64
N ARG A 147 -4.21 6.37 18.42
CA ARG A 147 -5.05 7.46 17.91
C ARG A 147 -6.09 6.96 16.91
N ASP A 148 -7.29 7.52 17.03
CA ASP A 148 -8.40 7.34 16.10
C ASP A 148 -8.43 8.48 15.09
N TYR A 149 -8.12 8.20 13.83
CA TYR A 149 -8.15 9.18 12.75
C TYR A 149 -9.47 9.08 11.99
N ARG A 150 -10.01 10.24 11.62
CA ARG A 150 -11.18 10.36 10.76
C ARG A 150 -10.95 11.45 9.73
N PHE A 151 -10.82 11.05 8.48
CA PHE A 151 -10.66 11.95 7.34
C PHE A 151 -11.92 11.93 6.49
N THR A 152 -12.54 13.09 6.27
CA THR A 152 -13.79 13.20 5.54
C THR A 152 -13.57 14.03 4.27
N PRO A 153 -13.49 13.42 3.08
CA PRO A 153 -13.46 14.17 1.84
C PRO A 153 -14.77 14.95 1.67
N ARG A 154 -14.69 16.17 1.14
CA ARG A 154 -15.85 17.04 0.90
C ARG A 154 -15.93 17.36 -0.59
N GLY A 155 -16.50 18.53 -0.91
CA GLY A 155 -16.69 19.00 -2.27
C GLY A 155 -15.39 19.40 -2.95
N ASP A 156 -15.45 19.49 -4.27
CA ASP A 156 -14.34 19.98 -5.09
C ASP A 156 -14.19 21.49 -4.92
N ALA A 157 -12.97 21.97 -5.12
CA ALA A 157 -12.58 23.37 -5.14
C ALA A 157 -11.98 23.73 -6.52
N ARG A 158 -11.49 24.95 -6.66
CA ARG A 158 -10.81 25.37 -7.90
C ARG A 158 -9.52 24.59 -8.13
N ASP A 159 -9.09 24.55 -9.39
CA ASP A 159 -7.80 23.99 -9.82
C ASP A 159 -7.59 22.51 -9.48
N GLY A 160 -8.70 21.74 -9.42
CA GLY A 160 -8.66 20.32 -9.08
C GLY A 160 -8.45 20.03 -7.59
N CYS A 161 -8.36 21.07 -6.75
CA CYS A 161 -8.31 20.92 -5.31
C CYS A 161 -9.65 20.42 -4.75
N ARG A 162 -9.63 19.96 -3.49
CA ARG A 162 -10.77 19.39 -2.80
C ARG A 162 -10.75 19.79 -1.32
N TYR A 163 -11.90 20.15 -0.79
CA TYR A 163 -12.05 20.34 0.64
C TYR A 163 -12.09 18.99 1.34
N ALA A 164 -11.54 18.92 2.54
CA ALA A 164 -11.69 17.77 3.42
C ALA A 164 -11.63 18.23 4.88
N THR A 165 -12.04 17.36 5.80
CA THR A 165 -11.83 17.57 7.23
C THR A 165 -11.05 16.42 7.84
N LEU A 166 -10.23 16.73 8.84
CA LEU A 166 -9.46 15.76 9.59
C LEU A 166 -9.69 15.92 11.09
N ALA A 167 -10.12 14.84 11.74
CA ALA A 167 -10.28 14.76 13.18
C ALA A 167 -9.43 13.63 13.75
N VAL A 168 -8.88 13.86 14.94
CA VAL A 168 -8.08 12.86 15.68
C VAL A 168 -8.67 12.72 17.08
N ASN A 169 -8.90 11.49 17.53
CA ASN A 169 -9.47 11.15 18.84
C ASN A 169 -10.82 11.82 19.12
N GLY A 170 -11.66 11.96 18.09
CA GLY A 170 -12.99 12.57 18.21
C GLY A 170 -12.99 14.07 18.53
N ARG A 171 -11.84 14.75 18.46
CA ARG A 171 -11.74 16.21 18.59
C ARG A 171 -12.43 16.93 17.43
N THR A 172 -12.64 18.24 17.60
CA THR A 172 -13.18 19.11 16.55
C THR A 172 -12.42 18.90 15.23
N PRO A 173 -13.11 18.59 14.12
CA PRO A 173 -12.45 18.44 12.83
C PRO A 173 -11.79 19.74 12.37
N HIS A 174 -10.59 19.61 11.81
CA HIS A 174 -9.90 20.71 11.14
C HIS A 174 -10.18 20.67 9.64
N ASP A 175 -10.50 21.82 9.06
CA ASP A 175 -10.64 21.97 7.62
C ASP A 175 -9.27 21.98 6.92
N VAL A 176 -9.18 21.29 5.80
CA VAL A 176 -8.01 21.26 4.93
C VAL A 176 -8.43 21.41 3.47
N LEU A 177 -7.60 22.13 2.70
CA LEU A 177 -7.71 22.15 1.25
C LEU A 177 -6.62 21.23 0.68
N ALA A 178 -7.02 20.11 0.08
CA ALA A 178 -6.12 19.18 -0.56
C ALA A 178 -6.03 19.49 -2.05
N CYS A 179 -4.84 19.79 -2.55
CA CYS A 179 -4.61 20.12 -3.96
C CYS A 179 -3.76 19.05 -4.63
N PRO A 180 -4.00 18.75 -5.91
CA PRO A 180 -3.20 17.78 -6.64
C PRO A 180 -1.75 18.27 -6.74
N SER A 181 -0.80 17.38 -6.48
CA SER A 181 0.64 17.60 -6.66
C SER A 181 1.24 16.75 -7.80
N GLY A 182 0.49 15.74 -8.24
CA GLY A 182 0.90 14.75 -9.24
C GLY A 182 -0.21 13.72 -9.46
N ARG A 183 0.09 12.61 -10.13
CA ARG A 183 -0.86 11.52 -10.33
C ARG A 183 -1.11 10.80 -9.00
N GLY A 184 -2.29 10.95 -8.41
CA GLY A 184 -2.64 10.34 -7.12
C GLY A 184 -1.97 11.00 -5.91
N GLU A 185 -1.17 12.05 -6.13
CA GLU A 185 -0.47 12.76 -5.06
C GLU A 185 -1.19 14.05 -4.71
N TRP A 186 -1.26 14.33 -3.41
CA TRP A 186 -1.96 15.48 -2.85
C TRP A 186 -1.05 16.24 -1.89
N HIS A 187 -1.19 17.56 -1.85
CA HIS A 187 -0.58 18.39 -0.83
C HIS A 187 -1.65 19.19 -0.09
N PHE A 188 -1.48 19.39 1.21
CA PHE A 188 -2.44 20.15 2.01
C PHE A 188 -2.07 21.62 2.08
N ARG A 189 -3.08 22.48 1.91
CA ARG A 189 -3.02 23.93 2.06
C ARG A 189 -4.02 24.36 3.13
N ARG A 190 -3.80 25.55 3.67
CA ARG A 190 -4.80 26.21 4.53
C ARG A 190 -6.00 26.56 3.65
N SER A 191 -7.20 26.13 4.07
CA SER A 191 -8.47 26.37 3.35
C SER A 191 -8.91 27.83 3.43
#